data_AF-A0A944E0F3-F1
#
_entry.id   AF-A0A944E0F3-F1
#
_cell.length_a   1.000
_cell.length_b   1.000
_cell.length_c   1.000
_cell.angle_alpha   90.00
_cell.angle_beta   90.00
_cell.angle_gamma   90.00
#
_symmetry.space_group_name_H-M   'P 1'
#
loop_
_entity.id
_entity.type
_entity.pdbx_description
1 polymer ?
#
loop_
_entity_poly.entity_id
_entity_poly.type
_entity_poly.pdbx_seq_one_letter_code
_entity_poly.pdbx_strand_id
1 'polypeptide(L)'
;MTEQHAEHATPWREADAPLGPPTGPISAPTGPVPGRGTGAVTPADAADAARLVSFGLQPKLLPARDAEYADLLRRYREDTLFARLADAVATGLGLVVLEVSPRAGMAVTAAEDSVFAVRMGDYARRAAPDSADRFLHGLAHLAVAAMAFPRPEDLADDGYIGRITVNGVDAFVRQACRRLEERAEEQGENSDPASDAPGLEAAWRVYARRSATGATKDARRLAGSTTGIVGKAVAFLTDSGFLQRTGDDAGGAYRTTARYQLQVRDMAGSAAMAELLELGVVAVSDGTATLVAPPDGEDLELVADAGLPFHT
;
A
#
# COMPACT_ATOMS: atom_id res chain seq x y z
N MET A 1 39.32 -31.67 -67.99
CA MET A 1 39.60 -32.06 -69.39
C MET A 1 38.37 -31.69 -70.21
N THR A 2 38.59 -30.78 -71.17
CA THR A 2 37.86 -30.61 -72.44
C THR A 2 36.41 -30.09 -72.32
N GLU A 3 36.19 -28.77 -72.39
CA GLU A 3 36.02 -27.91 -73.60
C GLU A 3 34.62 -28.03 -74.24
N GLN A 4 33.85 -26.94 -74.16
CA GLN A 4 33.53 -25.99 -75.25
C GLN A 4 32.30 -26.41 -76.08
N HIS A 5 31.28 -25.55 -76.07
CA HIS A 5 30.61 -25.18 -77.30
C HIS A 5 30.33 -23.68 -77.32
N ALA A 6 30.72 -23.11 -78.45
CA ALA A 6 30.86 -21.70 -78.73
C ALA A 6 29.54 -21.03 -79.14
N GLU A 7 29.47 -19.76 -78.75
CA GLU A 7 29.00 -18.58 -79.47
C GLU A 7 28.27 -18.76 -80.81
N HIS A 8 27.13 -18.06 -80.94
CA HIS A 8 26.78 -17.36 -82.18
C HIS A 8 26.05 -16.03 -81.93
N ALA A 9 26.80 -14.94 -82.18
CA ALA A 9 26.46 -13.75 -82.97
C ALA A 9 25.34 -12.77 -82.53
N THR A 10 25.77 -11.61 -82.01
CA THR A 10 25.13 -10.28 -82.15
C THR A 10 25.49 -9.66 -83.52
N PRO A 11 24.67 -8.77 -84.15
CA PRO A 11 24.88 -7.32 -83.97
C PRO A 11 23.65 -6.36 -84.19
N TRP A 12 23.51 -5.38 -83.27
CA TRP A 12 23.12 -3.95 -83.36
C TRP A 12 22.25 -3.34 -84.51
N ARG A 13 21.21 -2.56 -84.11
CA ARG A 13 20.90 -1.14 -84.50
C ARG A 13 19.71 -0.62 -83.65
N GLU A 14 19.89 0.30 -82.71
CA GLU A 14 20.00 1.78 -82.78
C GLU A 14 18.64 2.53 -82.75
N ALA A 15 18.44 3.22 -81.61
CA ALA A 15 17.72 4.47 -81.35
C ALA A 15 16.27 4.68 -81.84
N ASP A 16 15.34 4.69 -80.88
CA ASP A 16 14.36 5.79 -80.74
C ASP A 16 13.85 5.85 -79.29
N ALA A 17 13.97 7.02 -78.67
CA ALA A 17 13.39 7.36 -77.37
C ALA A 17 12.99 8.85 -77.41
N PRO A 18 12.10 9.36 -76.54
CA PRO A 18 10.93 8.74 -75.90
C PRO A 18 9.65 9.62 -76.05
N LEU A 19 8.46 9.03 -75.91
CA LEU A 19 7.25 9.79 -75.52
C LEU A 19 7.03 9.55 -74.03
N GLY A 20 7.35 10.56 -73.22
CA GLY A 20 7.15 10.53 -71.77
C GLY A 20 5.66 10.45 -71.39
N PRO A 21 5.31 9.82 -70.26
CA PRO A 21 3.95 9.88 -69.74
C PRO A 21 3.68 11.26 -69.12
N PRO A 22 2.48 11.85 -69.30
CA PRO A 22 2.12 13.09 -68.66
C PRO A 22 2.00 12.91 -67.13
N THR A 23 2.62 13.87 -66.44
CA THR A 23 2.51 14.15 -65.01
C THR A 23 1.11 14.65 -64.66
N GLY A 24 0.49 14.01 -63.66
CA GLY A 24 -0.70 14.53 -62.98
C GLY A 24 -0.90 13.76 -61.67
N PRO A 25 -1.05 14.43 -60.51
CA PRO A 25 -1.29 13.75 -59.26
C PRO A 25 -2.74 13.25 -59.24
N ILE A 26 -2.91 11.94 -59.22
CA ILE A 26 -4.21 11.34 -58.88
C ILE A 26 -4.34 11.46 -57.36
N SER A 27 -5.01 12.52 -56.90
CA SER A 27 -5.47 12.61 -55.53
C SER A 27 -6.43 11.46 -55.27
N ALA A 28 -5.94 10.41 -54.59
CA ALA A 28 -6.79 9.37 -54.03
C ALA A 28 -7.82 10.02 -53.08
N PRO A 29 -9.08 9.56 -53.06
CA PRO A 29 -10.02 9.99 -52.05
C PRO A 29 -9.43 9.64 -50.69
N THR A 30 -9.23 10.67 -49.87
CA THR A 30 -8.88 10.54 -48.46
C THR A 30 -10.01 9.74 -47.81
N GLY A 31 -9.77 8.44 -47.63
CA GLY A 31 -10.62 7.61 -46.79
C GLY A 31 -10.76 8.25 -45.41
N PRO A 32 -11.85 7.98 -44.69
CA PRO A 32 -12.06 8.55 -43.37
C PRO A 32 -10.81 8.28 -42.53
N VAL A 33 -10.19 9.36 -42.03
CA VAL A 33 -9.17 9.28 -40.99
C VAL A 33 -9.75 8.35 -39.93
N PRO A 34 -9.12 7.21 -39.60
CA PRO A 34 -9.61 6.40 -38.50
C PRO A 34 -9.55 7.32 -37.28
N GLY A 35 -10.72 7.77 -36.82
CA GLY A 35 -10.84 8.43 -35.54
C GLY A 35 -10.13 7.53 -34.55
N ARG A 36 -9.26 8.10 -33.70
CA ARG A 36 -8.56 7.39 -32.62
C ARG A 36 -9.54 6.42 -32.00
N GLY A 37 -9.43 5.16 -32.38
CA GLY A 37 -10.35 4.14 -31.92
C GLY A 37 -10.18 4.12 -30.41
N THR A 38 -11.27 4.25 -29.69
CA THR A 38 -11.39 3.69 -28.35
C THR A 38 -11.00 2.23 -28.50
N GLY A 39 -9.73 1.92 -28.26
CA GLY A 39 -9.13 0.62 -28.57
C GLY A 39 -9.95 -0.45 -27.85
N ALA A 40 -10.47 -1.41 -28.61
CA ALA A 40 -11.17 -2.53 -28.02
C ALA A 40 -10.20 -3.25 -27.08
N VAL A 41 -10.61 -3.46 -25.83
CA VAL A 41 -9.84 -4.22 -24.84
C VAL A 41 -9.61 -5.63 -25.39
N THR A 42 -8.35 -6.04 -25.45
CA THR A 42 -7.96 -7.37 -25.94
C THR A 42 -7.74 -8.34 -24.76
N PRO A 43 -7.75 -9.66 -25.02
CA PRO A 43 -7.35 -10.64 -24.01
C PRO A 43 -5.92 -10.44 -23.49
N ALA A 44 -5.01 -9.89 -24.31
CA ALA A 44 -3.65 -9.57 -23.90
C ALA A 44 -3.65 -8.42 -22.87
N ASP A 45 -4.49 -7.41 -23.05
CA ASP A 45 -4.63 -6.32 -22.08
C ASP A 45 -5.12 -6.82 -20.73
N ALA A 46 -6.06 -7.78 -20.72
CA ALA A 46 -6.54 -8.41 -19.50
C ALA A 46 -5.43 -9.24 -18.80
N ALA A 47 -4.61 -9.95 -19.58
CA ALA A 47 -3.48 -10.70 -19.05
C ALA A 47 -2.42 -9.76 -18.43
N ASP A 48 -2.07 -8.67 -19.12
CA ASP A 48 -1.15 -7.65 -18.65
C ASP A 48 -1.67 -6.94 -17.39
N ALA A 49 -2.97 -6.63 -17.35
CA ALA A 49 -3.61 -6.04 -16.18
C ALA A 49 -3.56 -6.98 -14.96
N ALA A 50 -3.88 -8.26 -15.15
CA ALA A 50 -3.75 -9.27 -14.10
C ALA A 50 -2.30 -9.48 -13.66
N ARG A 51 -1.36 -9.37 -14.60
CA ARG A 51 0.08 -9.44 -14.33
C ARG A 51 0.56 -8.28 -13.46
N LEU A 52 0.10 -7.06 -13.73
CA LEU A 52 0.38 -5.89 -12.90
C LEU A 52 -0.14 -6.08 -11.47
N VAL A 53 -1.38 -6.56 -11.30
CA VAL A 53 -1.95 -6.88 -9.98
C VAL A 53 -1.14 -7.97 -9.27
N SER A 54 -0.71 -9.00 -9.99
CA SER A 54 0.15 -10.06 -9.46
C SER A 54 1.49 -9.53 -8.94
N PHE A 55 2.08 -8.51 -9.59
CA PHE A 55 3.27 -7.83 -9.08
C PHE A 55 2.98 -7.03 -7.81
N GLY A 56 1.82 -6.35 -7.72
CA GLY A 56 1.38 -5.65 -6.52
C GLY A 56 1.25 -6.55 -5.29
N LEU A 57 0.81 -7.81 -5.50
CA LEU A 57 0.69 -8.84 -4.47
C LEU A 57 2.05 -9.42 -4.00
N GLN A 58 3.16 -9.08 -4.64
CA GLN A 58 4.50 -9.53 -4.24
C GLN A 58 5.13 -8.48 -3.30
N PRO A 59 5.25 -8.77 -1.99
CA PRO A 59 5.53 -7.72 -1.00
C PRO A 59 6.89 -7.03 -1.17
N LYS A 60 7.90 -7.77 -1.64
CA LYS A 60 9.29 -7.29 -1.75
C LYS A 60 9.72 -6.96 -3.19
N LEU A 61 8.86 -7.19 -4.18
CA LEU A 61 9.17 -6.91 -5.59
C LEU A 61 9.01 -5.42 -5.87
N LEU A 62 10.03 -4.77 -6.43
CA LEU A 62 10.00 -3.33 -6.75
C LEU A 62 10.04 -3.13 -8.28
N PRO A 63 9.33 -2.12 -8.82
CA PRO A 63 9.40 -1.80 -10.25
C PRO A 63 10.83 -1.56 -10.73
N ALA A 64 11.67 -0.90 -9.92
CA ALA A 64 13.07 -0.65 -10.27
C ALA A 64 13.94 -1.91 -10.44
N ARG A 65 13.43 -3.10 -10.05
CA ARG A 65 14.14 -4.39 -10.14
C ARG A 65 13.56 -5.32 -11.20
N ASP A 66 12.47 -4.91 -11.86
CA ASP A 66 11.76 -5.74 -12.83
C ASP A 66 11.24 -4.86 -13.97
N ALA A 67 11.80 -5.06 -15.17
CA ALA A 67 11.48 -4.24 -16.33
C ALA A 67 10.03 -4.41 -16.80
N GLU A 68 9.49 -5.63 -16.74
CA GLU A 68 8.10 -5.92 -17.10
C GLU A 68 7.16 -5.17 -16.16
N TYR A 69 7.43 -5.21 -14.84
CA TYR A 69 6.66 -4.46 -13.87
C TYR A 69 6.75 -2.94 -14.11
N ALA A 70 7.96 -2.42 -14.35
CA ALA A 70 8.13 -0.99 -14.64
C ALA A 70 7.36 -0.54 -15.89
N ASP A 71 7.34 -1.36 -16.94
CA ASP A 71 6.61 -1.07 -18.17
C ASP A 71 5.09 -1.11 -17.99
N LEU A 72 4.57 -2.14 -17.30
CA LEU A 72 3.13 -2.23 -17.00
C LEU A 72 2.67 -1.08 -16.09
N LEU A 73 3.50 -0.68 -15.13
CA LEU A 73 3.23 0.44 -14.24
C LEU A 73 3.21 1.78 -14.99
N ARG A 74 4.14 1.97 -15.93
CA ARG A 74 4.15 3.12 -16.83
C ARG A 74 2.90 3.13 -17.71
N ARG A 75 2.55 1.98 -18.29
CA ARG A 75 1.33 1.81 -19.10
C ARG A 75 0.07 2.15 -18.30
N TYR A 76 -0.06 1.69 -17.06
CA TYR A 76 -1.17 2.07 -16.17
C TYR A 76 -1.31 3.58 -16.03
N ARG A 77 -0.20 4.30 -15.89
CA ARG A 77 -0.22 5.76 -15.71
C ARG A 77 -0.51 6.54 -17.01
N GLU A 78 -0.19 5.96 -18.16
CA GLU A 78 -0.31 6.61 -19.47
C GLU A 78 -1.60 6.25 -20.23
N ASP A 79 -2.15 5.06 -19.98
CA ASP A 79 -3.34 4.51 -20.66
C ASP A 79 -4.50 4.29 -19.68
N THR A 80 -5.49 5.18 -19.75
CA THR A 80 -6.68 5.15 -18.89
C THR A 80 -7.53 3.89 -19.07
N LEU A 81 -7.58 3.29 -20.27
CA LEU A 81 -8.36 2.06 -20.49
C LEU A 81 -7.68 0.88 -19.81
N PHE A 82 -6.36 0.78 -19.93
CA PHE A 82 -5.58 -0.22 -19.23
C PHE A 82 -5.65 -0.04 -17.70
N ALA A 83 -5.61 1.19 -17.20
CA ALA A 83 -5.75 1.49 -15.77
C ALA A 83 -7.08 0.97 -15.21
N ARG A 84 -8.20 1.31 -15.86
CA ARG A 84 -9.54 0.83 -15.48
C ARG A 84 -9.65 -0.68 -15.50
N LEU A 85 -8.99 -1.34 -16.46
CA LEU A 85 -8.97 -2.80 -16.53
C LEU A 85 -8.21 -3.41 -15.36
N ALA A 86 -7.03 -2.87 -15.01
CA ALA A 86 -6.26 -3.32 -13.85
C ALA A 86 -7.01 -3.08 -12.53
N ASP A 87 -7.67 -1.94 -12.38
CA ASP A 87 -8.51 -1.63 -11.22
C ASP A 87 -9.70 -2.60 -11.11
N ALA A 88 -10.34 -2.94 -12.24
CA ALA A 88 -11.42 -3.92 -12.29
C ALA A 88 -10.94 -5.33 -11.90
N VAL A 89 -9.75 -5.74 -12.36
CA VAL A 89 -9.13 -7.01 -11.95
C VAL A 89 -8.83 -7.01 -10.45
N ALA A 90 -8.23 -5.95 -9.91
CA ALA A 90 -7.97 -5.82 -8.48
C ALA A 90 -9.27 -5.89 -7.67
N THR A 91 -10.29 -5.13 -8.06
CA THR A 91 -11.61 -5.11 -7.42
C THR A 91 -12.26 -6.50 -7.47
N GLY A 92 -12.18 -7.20 -8.60
CA GLY A 92 -12.71 -8.56 -8.75
C GLY A 92 -12.01 -9.60 -7.86
N LEU A 93 -10.78 -9.31 -7.40
CA LEU A 93 -10.05 -10.11 -6.41
C LEU A 93 -10.30 -9.66 -4.96
N GLY A 94 -11.17 -8.67 -4.74
CA GLY A 94 -11.41 -8.07 -3.42
C GLY A 94 -10.21 -7.25 -2.94
N LEU A 95 -9.51 -6.58 -3.85
CA LEU A 95 -8.38 -5.69 -3.54
C LEU A 95 -8.77 -4.24 -3.80
N VAL A 96 -8.31 -3.35 -2.93
CA VAL A 96 -8.41 -1.90 -3.07
C VAL A 96 -7.03 -1.38 -3.47
N VAL A 97 -6.98 -0.64 -4.58
CA VAL A 97 -5.74 0.00 -5.05
C VAL A 97 -5.54 1.29 -4.27
N LEU A 98 -4.50 1.36 -3.45
CA LEU A 98 -4.18 2.53 -2.64
C LEU A 98 -3.41 3.58 -3.43
N GLU A 99 -2.41 3.13 -4.19
CA GLU A 99 -1.58 3.98 -5.04
C GLU A 99 -0.95 3.16 -6.16
N VAL A 100 -0.75 3.79 -7.33
CA VAL A 100 0.07 3.23 -8.41
C VAL A 100 1.15 4.24 -8.80
N SER A 101 2.39 3.99 -8.37
CA SER A 101 3.49 4.94 -8.55
C SER A 101 4.86 4.25 -8.69
N PRO A 102 5.88 4.90 -9.28
CA PRO A 102 7.23 4.33 -9.35
C PRO A 102 7.84 4.00 -7.98
N ARG A 103 7.47 4.74 -6.93
CA ARG A 103 8.02 4.54 -5.58
C ARG A 103 7.38 3.35 -4.87
N ALA A 104 6.07 3.13 -5.02
CA ALA A 104 5.32 2.12 -4.30
C ALA A 104 5.09 0.85 -5.13
N GLY A 105 5.13 0.99 -6.46
CA GLY A 105 4.54 0.05 -7.41
C GLY A 105 3.02 0.20 -7.45
N MET A 106 2.33 -0.89 -7.76
CA MET A 106 0.90 -1.04 -7.50
C MET A 106 0.72 -1.47 -6.03
N ALA A 107 0.45 -0.49 -5.17
CA ALA A 107 0.15 -0.74 -3.77
C ALA A 107 -1.33 -1.08 -3.63
N VAL A 108 -1.61 -2.28 -3.13
CA VAL A 108 -2.97 -2.78 -2.89
C VAL A 108 -3.13 -3.18 -1.44
N THR A 109 -4.35 -3.02 -0.94
CA THR A 109 -4.80 -3.62 0.31
C THR A 109 -6.01 -4.51 0.07
N ALA A 110 -6.30 -5.40 1.00
CA ALA A 110 -7.42 -6.32 0.87
C ALA A 110 -8.68 -5.70 1.49
N ALA A 111 -9.82 -5.81 0.81
CA ALA A 111 -11.11 -5.49 1.41
C ALA A 111 -11.43 -6.44 2.58
N GLU A 112 -12.33 -6.06 3.49
CA GLU A 112 -12.63 -6.82 4.73
C GLU A 112 -13.10 -8.28 4.49
N ASP A 113 -13.83 -8.49 3.40
CA ASP A 113 -14.39 -9.77 2.96
C ASP A 113 -13.47 -10.53 1.98
N SER A 114 -12.34 -9.93 1.61
CA SER A 114 -11.39 -10.51 0.67
C SER A 114 -10.71 -11.77 1.20
N VAL A 115 -10.44 -12.73 0.30
CA VAL A 115 -9.62 -13.91 0.61
C VAL A 115 -8.16 -13.56 0.88
N PHE A 116 -7.73 -12.36 0.44
CA PHE A 116 -6.39 -11.83 0.68
C PHE A 116 -6.30 -11.07 2.01
N ALA A 117 -7.42 -10.86 2.71
CA ALA A 117 -7.41 -10.18 3.99
C ALA A 117 -6.64 -11.00 5.03
N VAL A 118 -5.48 -10.47 5.43
CA VAL A 118 -4.74 -11.03 6.57
C VAL A 118 -5.44 -10.58 7.84
N ARG A 119 -6.33 -11.42 8.37
CA ARG A 119 -6.96 -11.14 9.65
C ARG A 119 -5.91 -11.24 10.75
N MET A 120 -5.84 -10.23 11.63
CA MET A 120 -4.95 -10.27 12.79
C MET A 120 -5.19 -11.50 13.66
N GLY A 121 -6.41 -12.04 13.70
CA GLY A 121 -6.70 -13.32 14.34
C GLY A 121 -5.97 -14.51 13.72
N ASP A 122 -5.77 -14.55 12.39
CA ASP A 122 -5.03 -15.60 11.69
C ASP A 122 -3.51 -15.43 11.82
N TYR A 123 -3.02 -14.20 11.72
CA TYR A 123 -1.62 -13.88 12.02
C TYR A 123 -1.28 -14.24 13.47
N ALA A 124 -2.07 -13.74 14.41
CA ALA A 124 -1.79 -13.90 15.82
C ALA A 124 -1.99 -15.34 16.28
N ARG A 125 -2.94 -16.13 15.72
CA ARG A 125 -2.99 -17.60 15.94
C ARG A 125 -1.72 -18.31 15.52
N ARG A 126 -1.08 -17.89 14.42
CA ARG A 126 0.18 -18.47 13.91
C ARG A 126 1.40 -17.98 14.69
N ALA A 127 1.40 -16.71 15.11
CA ALA A 127 2.50 -16.07 15.82
C ALA A 127 2.50 -16.38 17.33
N ALA A 128 1.31 -16.61 17.92
CA ALA A 128 1.14 -16.91 19.33
C ALA A 128 -0.14 -17.72 19.66
N PRO A 129 -0.02 -18.85 20.36
CA PRO A 129 -1.17 -19.67 20.72
C PRO A 129 -2.09 -18.99 21.75
N ASP A 130 -1.54 -18.19 22.66
CA ASP A 130 -2.26 -17.53 23.76
C ASP A 130 -2.89 -16.19 23.35
N SER A 131 -4.14 -15.96 23.77
CA SER A 131 -4.92 -14.75 23.52
C SER A 131 -4.23 -13.46 23.99
N ALA A 132 -3.54 -13.49 25.14
CA ALA A 132 -2.80 -12.35 25.66
C ALA A 132 -1.64 -11.96 24.73
N ASP A 133 -0.90 -12.94 24.21
CA ASP A 133 0.18 -12.70 23.25
C ASP A 133 -0.34 -12.11 21.93
N ARG A 134 -1.57 -12.45 21.51
CA ARG A 134 -2.18 -11.88 20.30
C ARG A 134 -2.45 -10.38 20.44
N PHE A 135 -3.00 -9.97 21.57
CA PHE A 135 -3.19 -8.56 21.88
C PHE A 135 -1.85 -7.81 21.86
N LEU A 136 -0.80 -8.38 22.47
CA LEU A 136 0.51 -7.75 22.50
C LEU A 136 1.15 -7.59 21.12
N HIS A 137 0.90 -8.51 20.18
CA HIS A 137 1.32 -8.32 18.79
C HIS A 137 0.55 -7.16 18.14
N GLY A 138 -0.76 -7.07 18.34
CA GLY A 138 -1.56 -5.94 17.87
C GLY A 138 -1.03 -4.59 18.39
N LEU A 139 -0.75 -4.53 19.70
CA LEU A 139 -0.15 -3.35 20.33
C LEU A 139 1.23 -3.02 19.75
N ALA A 140 2.07 -4.02 19.48
CA ALA A 140 3.36 -3.82 18.83
C ALA A 140 3.21 -3.23 17.41
N HIS A 141 2.24 -3.70 16.62
CA HIS A 141 1.98 -3.12 15.29
C HIS A 141 1.54 -1.66 15.37
N LEU A 142 0.63 -1.33 16.29
CA LEU A 142 0.19 0.04 16.52
C LEU A 142 1.35 0.94 16.95
N ALA A 143 2.18 0.47 17.88
CA ALA A 143 3.36 1.21 18.35
C ALA A 143 4.39 1.43 17.24
N VAL A 144 4.61 0.45 16.36
CA VAL A 144 5.47 0.60 15.18
C VAL A 144 4.92 1.68 14.25
N ALA A 145 3.61 1.69 13.97
CA ALA A 145 2.99 2.74 13.15
C ALA A 145 3.14 4.14 13.80
N ALA A 146 2.79 4.27 15.08
CA ALA A 146 2.85 5.53 15.81
C ALA A 146 4.27 6.10 15.93
N MET A 147 5.28 5.24 16.16
CA MET A 147 6.68 5.68 16.19
C MET A 147 7.23 5.97 14.80
N ALA A 148 6.80 5.22 13.79
CA ALA A 148 7.26 5.44 12.43
C ALA A 148 6.72 6.76 11.86
N PHE A 149 5.47 7.11 12.17
CA PHE A 149 4.78 8.32 11.71
C PHE A 149 4.18 9.08 12.92
N PRO A 150 5.01 9.81 13.68
CA PRO A 150 4.55 10.49 14.89
C PRO A 150 3.53 11.59 14.66
N ARG A 151 3.49 12.16 13.44
CA ARG A 151 2.62 13.27 13.09
C ARG A 151 1.77 12.91 11.86
N PRO A 152 0.52 13.39 11.77
CA PRO A 152 -0.33 13.13 10.61
C PRO A 152 0.31 13.57 9.27
N GLU A 153 1.06 14.68 9.27
CA GLU A 153 1.77 15.16 8.08
C GLU A 153 2.84 14.18 7.56
N ASP A 154 3.41 13.34 8.43
CA ASP A 154 4.38 12.33 8.05
C ASP A 154 3.75 11.23 7.17
N LEU A 155 2.43 11.04 7.24
CA LEU A 155 1.67 10.14 6.36
C LEU A 155 1.31 10.78 5.01
N ALA A 156 1.31 12.10 4.94
CA ALA A 156 1.02 12.86 3.72
C ALA A 156 2.28 13.21 2.92
N ASP A 157 3.46 13.23 3.55
CA ASP A 157 4.74 13.50 2.91
C ASP A 157 5.34 12.23 2.26
N ASP A 158 5.25 12.13 0.94
CA ASP A 158 5.79 11.00 0.17
C ASP A 158 7.31 10.81 0.31
N GLY A 159 8.05 11.85 0.74
CA GLY A 159 9.48 11.82 0.99
C GLY A 159 9.87 11.40 2.40
N TYR A 160 8.91 11.33 3.33
CA TYR A 160 9.17 11.00 4.72
C TYR A 160 9.54 9.52 4.89
N ILE A 161 10.59 9.27 5.69
CA ILE A 161 11.10 7.92 5.98
C ILE A 161 11.19 7.75 7.51
N GLY A 162 10.21 7.05 8.06
CA GLY A 162 10.18 6.65 9.45
C GLY A 162 11.30 5.67 9.76
N ARG A 163 11.92 5.80 10.94
CA ARG A 163 12.98 4.91 11.42
C ARG A 163 12.65 4.45 12.83
N ILE A 164 12.82 3.15 13.07
CA ILE A 164 12.51 2.53 14.35
C ILE A 164 13.57 1.50 14.72
N THR A 165 13.63 1.18 16.01
CA THR A 165 14.37 0.03 16.53
C THR A 165 13.45 -0.81 17.41
N VAL A 166 13.72 -2.10 17.53
CA VAL A 166 12.92 -3.00 18.37
C VAL A 166 12.89 -2.51 19.83
N ASN A 167 14.04 -2.13 20.37
CA ASN A 167 14.11 -1.62 21.75
C ASN A 167 13.42 -0.25 21.88
N GLY A 168 13.47 0.60 20.85
CA GLY A 168 12.76 1.89 20.83
C GLY A 168 11.25 1.70 20.92
N VAL A 169 10.71 0.75 20.15
CA VAL A 169 9.29 0.39 20.19
C VAL A 169 8.89 -0.18 21.55
N ASP A 170 9.69 -1.10 22.12
CA ASP A 170 9.44 -1.61 23.47
C ASP A 170 9.40 -0.49 24.51
N ALA A 171 10.38 0.40 24.49
CA ALA A 171 10.46 1.54 25.41
C ALA A 171 9.26 2.49 25.27
N PHE A 172 8.81 2.76 24.04
CA PHE A 172 7.64 3.58 23.76
C PHE A 172 6.37 2.95 24.35
N VAL A 173 6.12 1.66 24.10
CA VAL A 173 4.95 0.96 24.67
C VAL A 173 4.98 1.01 26.19
N ARG A 174 6.14 0.79 26.82
CA ARG A 174 6.29 0.90 28.28
C ARG A 174 5.99 2.30 28.80
N GLN A 175 6.41 3.35 28.09
CA GLN A 175 6.09 4.73 28.45
C GLN A 175 4.60 5.02 28.31
N ALA A 176 3.95 4.50 27.27
CA ALA A 176 2.51 4.62 27.08
C ALA A 176 1.74 3.92 28.22
N CYS A 177 2.15 2.70 28.60
CA CYS A 177 1.58 1.98 29.76
C CYS A 177 1.68 2.82 31.06
N ARG A 178 2.86 3.40 31.35
CA ARG A 178 3.04 4.24 32.55
C ARG A 178 2.10 5.45 32.56
N ARG A 179 1.92 6.11 31.40
CA ARG A 179 1.00 7.26 31.29
C ARG A 179 -0.47 6.87 31.51
N LEU A 180 -0.85 5.68 31.07
CA LEU A 180 -2.20 5.16 31.32
C LEU A 180 -2.40 4.83 32.80
N GLU A 181 -1.37 4.29 33.46
CA GLU A 181 -1.36 4.04 34.91
C GLU A 181 -1.52 5.33 35.71
N GLU A 182 -0.70 6.35 35.42
CA GLU A 182 -0.77 7.68 36.04
C GLU A 182 -2.17 8.29 35.89
N ARG A 183 -2.78 8.20 34.70
CA ARG A 183 -4.12 8.73 34.44
C ARG A 183 -5.22 7.98 35.18
N ALA A 184 -5.13 6.65 35.27
CA ALA A 184 -6.10 5.84 36.00
C ALA A 184 -6.03 6.16 37.51
N GLU A 185 -4.82 6.34 38.05
CA GLU A 185 -4.61 6.79 39.44
C GLU A 185 -5.23 8.17 39.69
N GLU A 186 -5.03 9.13 38.78
CA GLU A 186 -5.63 10.47 38.86
C GLU A 186 -7.17 10.44 38.85
N GLN A 187 -7.76 9.49 38.12
CA GLN A 187 -9.20 9.33 37.98
C GLN A 187 -9.83 8.54 39.13
N GLY A 188 -9.03 8.04 40.08
CA GLY A 188 -9.50 7.25 41.21
C GLY A 188 -10.08 5.89 40.79
N GLU A 189 -9.78 5.44 39.57
CA GLU A 189 -10.16 4.11 39.09
C GLU A 189 -9.34 3.07 39.87
N ASN A 190 -10.00 2.04 40.41
CA ASN A 190 -9.33 1.04 41.23
C ASN A 190 -8.19 0.39 40.43
N SER A 191 -6.95 0.54 40.91
CA SER A 191 -5.75 0.12 40.18
C SER A 191 -5.62 -1.42 40.02
N ASP A 192 -6.50 -2.19 40.68
CA ASP A 192 -6.58 -3.64 40.62
C ASP A 192 -7.91 -4.11 39.98
N PRO A 193 -8.00 -4.28 38.66
CA PRO A 193 -9.14 -4.92 38.02
C PRO A 193 -9.06 -6.44 38.17
N ALA A 194 -10.22 -7.09 38.31
CA ALA A 194 -10.30 -8.54 38.22
C ALA A 194 -9.69 -9.00 36.88
N SER A 195 -8.81 -10.01 36.92
CA SER A 195 -7.98 -10.48 35.80
C SER A 195 -8.76 -10.97 34.56
N ASP A 196 -10.09 -11.00 34.63
CA ASP A 196 -11.01 -11.57 33.63
C ASP A 196 -11.81 -10.52 32.84
N ALA A 197 -11.52 -9.22 32.99
CA ALA A 197 -12.16 -8.18 32.18
C ALA A 197 -11.47 -8.02 30.80
N PRO A 198 -12.16 -8.31 29.67
CA PRO A 198 -11.60 -8.10 28.34
C PRO A 198 -11.64 -6.59 28.01
N GLY A 199 -10.57 -5.88 28.35
CA GLY A 199 -10.43 -4.45 28.08
C GLY A 199 -8.97 -4.00 27.93
N LEU A 200 -8.77 -2.84 27.31
CA LEU A 200 -7.45 -2.22 27.11
C LEU A 200 -6.66 -2.11 28.43
N GLU A 201 -7.37 -1.85 29.53
CA GLU A 201 -6.86 -1.76 30.90
C GLU A 201 -6.16 -3.02 31.43
N ALA A 202 -6.73 -4.19 31.16
CA ALA A 202 -6.11 -5.46 31.56
C ALA A 202 -4.82 -5.70 30.76
N ALA A 203 -4.81 -5.22 29.52
CA ALA A 203 -3.84 -5.59 28.51
C ALA A 203 -2.53 -4.76 28.59
N TRP A 204 -2.61 -3.46 28.91
CA TRP A 204 -1.40 -2.66 29.20
C TRP A 204 -0.72 -3.09 30.50
N ARG A 205 -1.49 -3.53 31.51
CA ARG A 205 -0.97 -4.10 32.77
C ARG A 205 -0.25 -5.44 32.55
N VAL A 206 -0.78 -6.30 31.67
CA VAL A 206 -0.10 -7.55 31.24
C VAL A 206 1.26 -7.24 30.59
N TYR A 207 1.34 -6.20 29.76
CA TYR A 207 2.60 -5.77 29.17
C TYR A 207 3.59 -5.24 30.21
N ALA A 208 3.12 -4.38 31.13
CA ALA A 208 3.95 -3.77 32.18
C ALA A 208 4.63 -4.81 33.08
N ARG A 209 3.90 -5.86 33.48
CA ARG A 209 4.41 -6.94 34.34
C ARG A 209 5.40 -7.89 33.64
N ARG A 210 5.49 -7.87 32.31
CA ARG A 210 6.29 -8.83 31.54
C ARG A 210 7.74 -8.36 31.37
N SER A 211 8.68 -9.29 31.47
CA SER A 211 10.10 -8.96 31.35
C SER A 211 10.46 -8.43 29.96
N ALA A 212 11.26 -7.36 29.92
CA ALA A 212 11.71 -6.73 28.68
C ALA A 212 12.59 -7.67 27.86
N THR A 213 13.52 -8.34 28.53
CA THR A 213 14.43 -9.32 27.95
C THR A 213 14.14 -10.70 28.53
N GLY A 214 14.22 -11.74 27.72
CA GLY A 214 14.35 -13.11 28.24
C GLY A 214 15.72 -13.29 28.88
N ALA A 215 15.82 -14.09 29.94
CA ALA A 215 17.13 -14.49 30.47
C ALA A 215 17.98 -15.10 29.34
N THR A 216 19.20 -14.57 29.16
CA THR A 216 20.05 -14.68 27.95
C THR A 216 20.46 -16.11 27.55
N LYS A 217 20.02 -17.14 28.26
CA LYS A 217 20.30 -18.56 27.99
C LYS A 217 19.10 -19.39 27.50
N ASP A 218 17.88 -18.87 27.52
CA ASP A 218 16.70 -19.63 27.10
C ASP A 218 15.96 -18.91 25.96
N ALA A 219 16.16 -19.40 24.73
CA ALA A 219 15.56 -18.86 23.51
C ALA A 219 14.02 -18.86 23.58
N ARG A 220 13.39 -19.81 24.30
CA ARG A 220 11.93 -19.81 24.49
C ARG A 220 11.47 -18.68 25.39
N ARG A 221 12.22 -18.35 26.45
CA ARG A 221 11.92 -17.20 27.33
C ARG A 221 12.15 -15.87 26.62
N LEU A 222 13.14 -15.80 25.73
CA LEU A 222 13.38 -14.61 24.90
C LEU A 222 12.24 -14.37 23.90
N ALA A 223 11.70 -15.43 23.30
CA ALA A 223 10.58 -15.36 22.36
C ALA A 223 9.24 -14.92 22.99
N GLY A 224 9.11 -15.07 24.32
CA GLY A 224 7.98 -14.60 25.11
C GLY A 224 8.25 -13.31 25.88
N SER A 225 9.38 -12.65 25.67
CA SER A 225 9.65 -11.32 26.24
C SER A 225 9.00 -10.22 25.39
N THR A 226 8.80 -9.02 25.93
CA THR A 226 8.17 -7.92 25.17
C THR A 226 9.00 -7.51 23.96
N THR A 227 10.34 -7.45 24.10
CA THR A 227 11.25 -7.23 22.96
C THR A 227 11.19 -8.36 21.93
N GLY A 228 11.01 -9.62 22.37
CA GLY A 228 10.81 -10.76 21.47
C GLY A 228 9.51 -10.68 20.67
N ILE A 229 8.41 -10.26 21.31
CA ILE A 229 7.12 -10.03 20.65
C ILE A 229 7.23 -8.88 19.64
N VAL A 230 7.81 -7.75 20.04
CA VAL A 230 8.06 -6.62 19.13
C VAL A 230 8.94 -7.05 17.97
N GLY A 231 10.00 -7.81 18.22
CA GLY A 231 10.88 -8.36 17.18
C GLY A 231 10.13 -9.22 16.17
N LYS A 232 9.19 -10.07 16.60
CA LYS A 232 8.33 -10.86 15.70
C LYS A 232 7.40 -9.98 14.86
N ALA A 233 6.79 -8.95 15.46
CA ALA A 233 5.93 -8.02 14.74
C ALA A 233 6.71 -7.26 13.66
N VAL A 234 7.90 -6.75 14.00
CA VAL A 234 8.79 -6.05 13.06
C VAL A 234 9.32 -7.00 11.97
N ALA A 235 9.64 -8.24 12.30
CA ALA A 235 10.03 -9.25 11.33
C ALA A 235 8.88 -9.54 10.33
N PHE A 236 7.66 -9.70 10.82
CA PHE A 236 6.48 -9.88 9.97
C PHE A 236 6.27 -8.69 9.03
N LEU A 237 6.38 -7.45 9.53
CA LEU A 237 6.29 -6.25 8.69
C LEU A 237 7.42 -6.19 7.65
N THR A 238 8.62 -6.64 8.01
CA THR A 238 9.75 -6.75 7.07
C THR A 238 9.47 -7.79 5.99
N ASP A 239 8.92 -8.94 6.36
CA ASP A 239 8.56 -10.00 5.42
C ASP A 239 7.40 -9.63 4.50
N SER A 240 6.50 -8.79 5.02
CA SER A 240 5.41 -8.18 4.27
C SER A 240 5.84 -6.95 3.45
N GLY A 241 7.15 -6.65 3.35
CA GLY A 241 7.67 -5.54 2.52
C GLY A 241 7.36 -4.13 3.04
N PHE A 242 6.85 -4.02 4.26
CA PHE A 242 6.49 -2.75 4.90
C PHE A 242 7.68 -2.08 5.59
N LEU A 243 8.62 -2.88 6.07
CA LEU A 243 9.86 -2.39 6.67
C LEU A 243 11.06 -2.94 5.92
N GLN A 244 12.15 -2.17 5.96
CA GLN A 244 13.46 -2.62 5.50
C GLN A 244 14.45 -2.52 6.66
N ARG A 245 15.12 -3.63 6.95
CA ARG A 245 16.20 -3.67 7.95
C ARG A 245 17.41 -2.89 7.45
N THR A 246 17.98 -2.05 8.32
CA THR A 246 19.13 -1.19 8.04
C THR A 246 20.32 -1.46 8.95
N GLY A 247 20.14 -2.17 10.06
CA GLY A 247 21.23 -2.51 10.99
C GLY A 247 20.78 -3.45 12.12
N ASP A 248 21.74 -3.85 12.95
CA ASP A 248 21.55 -4.75 14.10
C ASP A 248 21.36 -4.01 15.44
N ASP A 249 21.51 -2.68 15.45
CA ASP A 249 21.51 -1.88 16.67
C ASP A 249 20.18 -1.91 17.42
N ALA A 250 20.25 -1.87 18.75
CA ALA A 250 19.07 -1.77 19.63
C ALA A 250 17.98 -2.81 19.33
N GLY A 251 18.38 -4.06 19.10
CA GLY A 251 17.48 -5.18 18.77
C GLY A 251 17.13 -5.26 17.28
N GLY A 252 17.73 -4.41 16.44
CA GLY A 252 17.50 -4.29 15.01
C GLY A 252 16.96 -2.91 14.65
N ALA A 253 17.56 -2.28 13.64
CA ALA A 253 17.16 -0.99 13.10
C ALA A 253 16.46 -1.15 11.75
N TYR A 254 15.38 -0.39 11.54
CA TYR A 254 14.49 -0.52 10.39
C TYR A 254 14.04 0.85 9.88
N ARG A 255 13.75 0.92 8.59
CA ARG A 255 13.09 2.07 7.94
C ARG A 255 11.79 1.65 7.28
N THR A 256 10.86 2.57 7.15
CA THR A 256 9.58 2.35 6.46
C THR A 256 9.74 2.28 4.94
N THR A 257 8.78 1.66 4.27
CA THR A 257 8.59 1.72 2.82
C THR A 257 7.36 2.56 2.47
N ALA A 258 7.25 3.00 1.21
CA ALA A 258 6.07 3.72 0.72
C ALA A 258 4.77 2.91 0.91
N ARG A 259 4.81 1.59 0.73
CA ARG A 259 3.65 0.72 0.96
C ARG A 259 3.18 0.73 2.40
N TYR A 260 4.12 0.80 3.35
CA TYR A 260 3.73 0.86 4.76
C TYR A 260 3.08 2.19 5.12
N GLN A 261 3.62 3.30 4.60
CA GLN A 261 3.00 4.61 4.75
C GLN A 261 1.57 4.61 4.22
N LEU A 262 1.35 4.07 3.02
CA LEU A 262 0.01 3.96 2.42
C LEU A 262 -0.91 3.08 3.25
N GLN A 263 -0.44 1.93 3.73
CA GLN A 263 -1.23 1.04 4.57
C GLN A 263 -1.62 1.72 5.90
N VAL A 264 -0.70 2.44 6.55
CA VAL A 264 -0.99 3.16 7.80
C VAL A 264 -1.96 4.32 7.54
N ARG A 265 -1.78 5.05 6.43
CA ARG A 265 -2.68 6.14 6.03
C ARG A 265 -4.11 5.65 5.79
N ASP A 266 -4.26 4.53 5.08
CA ASP A 266 -5.55 3.89 4.83
C ASP A 266 -6.25 3.45 6.13
N MET A 267 -5.51 2.77 7.01
CA MET A 267 -6.03 2.35 8.32
C MET A 267 -6.40 3.54 9.22
N ALA A 268 -5.57 4.58 9.27
CA ALA A 268 -5.83 5.78 10.06
C ALA A 268 -7.04 6.55 9.54
N GLY A 269 -7.21 6.65 8.21
CA GLY A 269 -8.38 7.25 7.59
C GLY A 269 -9.67 6.48 7.89
N SER A 270 -9.62 5.15 7.82
CA SER A 270 -10.76 4.29 8.13
C SER A 270 -11.16 4.39 9.60
N ALA A 271 -10.19 4.39 10.52
CA ALA A 271 -10.43 4.58 11.95
C ALA A 271 -11.04 5.96 12.25
N ALA A 272 -10.48 7.03 11.66
CA ALA A 272 -11.02 8.37 11.83
C ALA A 272 -12.47 8.50 11.31
N MET A 273 -12.79 7.87 10.18
CA MET A 273 -14.15 7.81 9.67
C MET A 273 -15.10 7.07 10.61
N ALA A 274 -14.67 5.93 11.16
CA ALA A 274 -15.46 5.17 12.13
C ALA A 274 -15.79 6.00 13.38
N GLU A 275 -14.80 6.72 13.93
CA GLU A 275 -15.02 7.64 15.06
C GLU A 275 -16.02 8.75 14.72
N LEU A 276 -15.95 9.34 13.52
CA LEU A 276 -16.91 10.35 13.08
C LEU A 276 -18.34 9.81 12.94
N LEU A 277 -18.48 8.55 12.51
CA LEU A 277 -19.78 7.87 12.45
C LEU A 277 -20.31 7.58 13.86
N GLU A 278 -19.46 7.11 14.78
CA GLU A 278 -19.83 6.86 16.18
C GLU A 278 -20.22 8.15 16.92
N LEU A 279 -19.52 9.26 16.63
CA LEU A 279 -19.85 10.59 17.13
C LEU A 279 -21.08 11.22 16.44
N GLY A 280 -21.63 10.58 15.40
CA GLY A 280 -22.78 11.09 14.65
C GLY A 280 -22.51 12.32 13.80
N VAL A 281 -21.24 12.65 13.56
CA VAL A 281 -20.81 13.81 12.75
C VAL A 281 -21.03 13.53 11.25
N VAL A 282 -20.86 12.28 10.84
CA VAL A 282 -21.09 11.82 9.46
C VAL A 282 -22.23 10.80 9.47
N ALA A 283 -23.14 10.89 8.50
CA ALA A 283 -24.15 9.87 8.26
C ALA A 283 -23.67 8.91 7.17
N VAL A 284 -23.95 7.61 7.33
CA VAL A 284 -23.84 6.66 6.22
C VAL A 284 -24.96 6.97 5.23
N SER A 285 -24.64 7.72 4.18
CA SER A 285 -25.55 7.99 3.07
C SER A 285 -25.33 6.99 1.93
N ASP A 286 -26.30 6.92 1.02
CA ASP A 286 -26.36 6.06 -0.16
C ASP A 286 -25.31 6.35 -1.26
N GLY A 287 -24.18 6.97 -0.88
CA GLY A 287 -23.09 7.36 -1.78
C GLY A 287 -23.09 8.84 -2.17
N THR A 288 -24.04 9.65 -1.68
CA THR A 288 -23.97 11.11 -1.78
C THR A 288 -23.42 11.71 -0.50
N ALA A 289 -22.22 12.32 -0.54
CA ALA A 289 -21.60 12.91 0.65
C ALA A 289 -22.56 13.92 1.33
N THR A 290 -23.10 13.54 2.49
CA THR A 290 -24.05 14.37 3.24
C THR A 290 -23.48 14.58 4.64
N LEU A 291 -23.21 15.85 4.98
CA LEU A 291 -22.85 16.23 6.35
C LEU A 291 -24.12 16.32 7.18
N VAL A 292 -24.09 15.80 8.42
CA VAL A 292 -25.19 16.01 9.37
C VAL A 292 -25.07 17.44 9.89
N ALA A 293 -26.14 18.22 9.75
CA ALA A 293 -26.18 19.55 10.34
C ALA A 293 -26.12 19.43 11.88
N PRO A 294 -25.34 20.28 12.58
CA PRO A 294 -25.34 20.30 14.03
C PRO A 294 -26.76 20.57 14.55
N PRO A 295 -27.13 20.06 15.74
CA PRO A 295 -28.42 20.35 16.33
C PRO A 295 -28.60 21.86 16.48
N ASP A 296 -29.72 22.38 15.99
CA ASP A 296 -30.08 23.81 16.08
C ASP A 296 -30.00 24.26 17.56
N GLY A 297 -28.98 25.05 17.92
CA GLY A 297 -28.91 25.59 19.28
C GLY A 297 -27.59 26.16 19.80
N GLU A 298 -26.45 25.92 19.16
CA GLU A 298 -25.20 26.61 19.57
C GLU A 298 -24.68 27.47 18.43
N ASP A 299 -24.72 28.78 18.65
CA ASP A 299 -24.07 29.82 17.85
C ASP A 299 -22.55 29.55 17.81
N LEU A 300 -22.13 28.62 16.96
CA LEU A 300 -20.73 28.48 16.58
C LEU A 300 -20.43 29.60 15.59
N GLU A 301 -19.86 30.69 16.11
CA GLU A 301 -19.24 31.74 15.29
C GLU A 301 -18.26 31.08 14.32
N LEU A 302 -18.69 30.96 13.06
CA LEU A 302 -17.82 30.62 11.94
C LEU A 302 -16.69 31.65 11.91
N VAL A 303 -15.48 31.24 12.28
CA VAL A 303 -14.29 32.07 12.16
C VAL A 303 -14.11 32.41 10.68
N ALA A 304 -14.32 33.68 10.34
CA ALA A 304 -14.18 34.22 9.00
C ALA A 304 -12.71 34.23 8.57
N ASP A 305 -12.19 33.05 8.17
CA ASP A 305 -11.05 32.79 7.27
C ASP A 305 -10.70 31.28 7.20
N ALA A 306 -11.56 30.38 7.69
CA ALA A 306 -11.38 28.93 7.60
C ALA A 306 -11.67 28.39 6.17
N GLY A 307 -11.16 29.06 5.14
CA GLY A 307 -11.31 28.66 3.75
C GLY A 307 -10.79 27.23 3.54
N LEU A 308 -11.73 26.31 3.32
CA LEU A 308 -11.42 24.96 2.84
C LEU A 308 -10.80 25.09 1.43
N PRO A 309 -9.58 24.57 1.17
CA PRO A 309 -8.81 24.94 0.00
C PRO A 309 -9.16 24.13 -1.25
N PHE A 310 -10.42 23.80 -1.49
CA PHE A 310 -10.83 23.11 -2.72
C PHE A 310 -12.25 23.47 -3.13
N HIS A 311 -12.42 24.59 -3.83
CA HIS A 311 -13.41 24.77 -4.91
C HIS A 311 -13.11 26.06 -5.69
N THR A 312 -12.38 25.92 -6.79
CA THR A 312 -12.56 26.69 -8.04
C THR A 312 -12.32 25.77 -9.21
#